data_AF-A0A7G1IFD5-F1
#
_entry.id   AF-A0A7G1IFD5-F1
#
_cell.length_a   1.000
_cell.length_b   1.000
_cell.length_c   1.000
_cell.angle_alpha   90.00
_cell.angle_beta   90.00
_cell.angle_gamma   90.00
#
_symmetry.space_group_name_H-M   'P 1'
#
loop_
_entity.id
_entity.type
_entity.pdbx_description
1 polymer ?
#
loop_
_entity_poly.entity_id
_entity_poly.type
_entity_poly.pdbx_seq_one_letter_code
_entity_poly.pdbx_strand_id
1 'polypeptide(L)'
;MATIGADRFGLDAAQAVVVSYDYTVLAGTQGMRNHAKTDRVFDLAVRNRLPVVLFAEGGGGRPGDTDVGGRAGLDVPTFRVLAGLSGRVPLVAIVSGRCFAGNAALAGVCDVIIATPDANIGMGGPAMIEGGGLGVYPPEAIGPIEVQRRNGVVSLVAHDEAHAVSLAKQYLSYFQGSVGDWAEPDPRLSRHVVPENRLRAYDVHRAIESIVDVGSVLELRSDYGVGIVTALVRVGVRLTG
;
A
#
# COMPACT_ATOMS: atom_id res chain seq x y z
N MET A 1 -11.47 -5.15 -14.58
CA MET A 1 -10.53 -6.10 -13.95
C MET A 1 -9.23 -6.03 -14.73
N ALA A 2 -8.10 -6.17 -14.04
CA ALA A 2 -6.77 -6.20 -14.64
C ALA A 2 -6.09 -7.54 -14.34
N THR A 3 -4.97 -7.81 -15.00
CA THR A 3 -4.10 -8.94 -14.69
C THR A 3 -2.72 -8.45 -14.27
N ILE A 4 -2.22 -8.88 -13.12
CA ILE A 4 -0.93 -8.49 -12.55
C ILE A 4 -0.04 -9.75 -12.48
N GLY A 5 1.05 -9.80 -13.26
CA GLY A 5 1.98 -10.93 -13.26
C GLY A 5 1.47 -12.20 -13.95
N ALA A 6 0.52 -12.10 -14.88
CA ALA A 6 -0.07 -13.25 -15.58
C ALA A 6 0.94 -14.07 -16.38
N ASP A 7 2.02 -13.43 -16.86
CA ASP A 7 3.17 -14.08 -17.50
C ASP A 7 3.90 -15.05 -16.57
N ARG A 8 3.82 -14.84 -15.25
CA ARG A 8 4.51 -15.65 -14.23
C ARG A 8 3.60 -16.60 -13.49
N PHE A 9 2.34 -16.20 -13.24
CA PHE A 9 1.41 -16.93 -12.37
C PHE A 9 0.19 -17.49 -13.10
N GLY A 10 0.07 -17.25 -14.41
CA GLY A 10 -1.14 -17.57 -15.17
C GLY A 10 -2.29 -16.58 -14.93
N LEU A 11 -3.32 -16.66 -15.77
CA LEU A 11 -4.41 -15.68 -15.75
C LEU A 11 -5.23 -15.71 -14.45
N ASP A 12 -5.52 -16.90 -13.92
CA ASP A 12 -6.40 -17.08 -12.77
C ASP A 12 -5.81 -16.46 -11.49
N ALA A 13 -4.51 -16.69 -11.22
CA ALA A 13 -3.82 -16.12 -10.07
C ALA A 13 -3.44 -14.63 -10.25
N ALA A 14 -3.58 -14.09 -11.46
CA ALA A 14 -3.21 -12.72 -11.79
C ALA A 14 -4.37 -11.73 -11.74
N GLN A 15 -5.62 -12.19 -11.63
CA GLN A 15 -6.78 -11.30 -11.65
C GLN A 15 -6.76 -10.34 -10.45
N ALA A 16 -6.96 -9.05 -10.72
CA ALA A 16 -7.02 -8.01 -9.70
C ALA A 16 -8.07 -6.95 -10.03
N VAL A 17 -8.55 -6.32 -8.97
CA VAL A 17 -9.28 -5.06 -9.05
C VAL A 17 -8.29 -3.91 -8.90
N VAL A 18 -8.37 -2.94 -9.81
CA VAL A 18 -7.55 -1.73 -9.77
C VAL A 18 -8.46 -0.51 -9.76
N VAL A 19 -8.23 0.39 -8.81
CA VAL A 19 -8.91 1.69 -8.70
C VAL A 19 -7.83 2.75 -8.68
N SER A 20 -7.99 3.78 -9.50
CA SER A 20 -7.10 4.94 -9.51
C SER A 20 -7.94 6.21 -9.54
N TYR A 21 -7.69 7.08 -8.57
CA TYR A 21 -8.20 8.44 -8.58
C TYR A 21 -7.30 9.29 -9.48
N ASP A 22 -7.92 10.17 -10.27
CA ASP A 22 -7.22 11.09 -11.17
C ASP A 22 -7.20 12.48 -10.56
N TYR A 23 -6.02 12.92 -10.10
CA TYR A 23 -5.86 14.22 -9.46
C TYR A 23 -6.20 15.40 -10.38
N THR A 24 -6.04 15.23 -11.70
CA THR A 24 -6.33 16.28 -12.69
C THR A 24 -7.83 16.58 -12.79
N VAL A 25 -8.68 15.66 -12.34
CA VAL A 25 -10.14 15.82 -12.34
C VAL A 25 -10.61 16.16 -10.93
N LEU A 26 -10.81 17.45 -10.69
CA LEU A 26 -11.32 17.99 -9.41
C LEU A 26 -10.49 17.50 -8.21
N ALA A 27 -9.16 17.53 -8.33
CA ALA A 27 -8.21 17.14 -7.27
C ALA A 27 -8.40 15.71 -6.75
N GLY A 28 -8.84 14.77 -7.60
CA GLY A 28 -9.04 13.36 -7.23
C GLY A 28 -10.12 13.16 -6.16
N THR A 29 -10.99 14.15 -5.96
CA THR A 29 -12.00 14.11 -4.89
C THR A 29 -13.09 13.08 -5.14
N GLN A 30 -13.68 12.60 -4.05
CA GLN A 30 -14.71 11.56 -4.00
C GLN A 30 -16.10 12.19 -4.11
N GLY A 31 -16.75 12.00 -5.25
CA GLY A 31 -18.11 12.48 -5.53
C GLY A 31 -19.07 11.31 -5.70
N MET A 32 -20.36 11.60 -5.88
CA MET A 32 -21.40 10.57 -5.91
C MET A 32 -21.18 9.51 -6.99
N ARG A 33 -20.77 9.95 -8.18
CA ARG A 33 -20.56 9.05 -9.32
C ARG A 33 -19.34 8.16 -9.14
N ASN A 34 -18.24 8.69 -8.61
CA ASN A 34 -17.06 7.86 -8.39
C ASN A 34 -17.21 6.96 -7.16
N HIS A 35 -17.97 7.35 -6.13
CA HIS A 35 -18.41 6.45 -5.07
C HIS A 35 -19.22 5.25 -5.61
N ALA A 36 -20.20 5.50 -6.49
CA ALA A 36 -20.95 4.41 -7.12
C ALA A 36 -20.05 3.48 -7.97
N LYS A 37 -19.02 4.02 -8.64
CA LYS A 37 -18.02 3.22 -9.36
C LYS A 37 -17.17 2.38 -8.41
N THR A 38 -16.67 2.97 -7.33
CA THR A 38 -15.85 2.25 -6.34
C THR A 38 -16.65 1.16 -5.65
N ASP A 39 -17.90 1.42 -5.26
CA ASP A 39 -18.78 0.42 -4.65
C ASP A 39 -19.01 -0.76 -5.59
N ARG A 40 -19.29 -0.48 -6.87
CA ARG A 40 -19.50 -1.53 -7.87
C ARG A 40 -18.25 -2.38 -8.08
N VAL A 41 -17.07 -1.76 -8.08
CA VAL A 41 -15.80 -2.44 -8.32
C VAL A 41 -15.34 -3.23 -7.08
N PHE A 42 -15.57 -2.72 -5.87
CA PHE A 42 -15.31 -3.47 -4.64
C PHE A 42 -16.29 -4.63 -4.45
N ASP A 43 -17.55 -4.50 -4.86
CA ASP A 43 -18.48 -5.64 -4.92
C ASP A 43 -17.97 -6.77 -5.82
N LEU A 44 -17.31 -6.45 -6.95
CA LEU A 44 -16.64 -7.46 -7.77
C LEU A 44 -15.46 -8.11 -7.03
N ALA A 45 -14.66 -7.33 -6.29
CA ALA A 45 -13.58 -7.87 -5.47
C ALA A 45 -14.12 -8.83 -4.40
N VAL A 46 -15.23 -8.49 -3.75
CA VAL A 46 -15.91 -9.34 -2.75
C VAL A 46 -16.38 -10.65 -3.39
N ARG A 47 -17.12 -10.58 -4.50
CA ARG A 47 -17.74 -11.76 -5.12
C ARG A 47 -16.71 -12.75 -5.66
N ASN A 48 -15.63 -12.22 -6.25
CA ASN A 48 -14.62 -13.02 -6.93
C ASN A 48 -13.37 -13.27 -6.06
N ARG A 49 -13.34 -12.75 -4.82
CA ARG A 49 -12.19 -12.81 -3.90
C ARG A 49 -10.89 -12.32 -4.56
N LEU A 50 -10.97 -11.16 -5.19
CA LEU A 50 -9.84 -10.59 -5.93
C LEU A 50 -9.05 -9.59 -5.07
N PRO A 51 -7.71 -9.57 -5.18
CA PRO A 51 -6.90 -8.51 -4.61
C PRO A 51 -7.28 -7.14 -5.17
N VAL A 52 -7.06 -6.10 -4.37
CA VAL A 52 -7.34 -4.70 -4.72
C VAL A 52 -6.06 -3.89 -4.69
N VAL A 53 -5.77 -3.20 -5.80
CA VAL A 53 -4.73 -2.15 -5.87
C VAL A 53 -5.41 -0.80 -6.02
N LEU A 54 -5.17 0.09 -5.07
CA LEU A 54 -5.77 1.41 -4.99
C LEU A 54 -4.70 2.48 -5.13
N PHE A 55 -4.74 3.27 -6.21
CA PHE A 55 -4.01 4.53 -6.30
C PHE A 55 -4.88 5.62 -5.67
N ALA A 56 -4.52 6.03 -4.45
CA ALA A 56 -5.41 6.76 -3.55
C ALA A 56 -5.30 8.29 -3.63
N GLU A 57 -4.48 8.85 -4.51
CA GLU A 57 -4.26 10.31 -4.59
C GLU A 57 -5.59 11.09 -4.72
N GLY A 58 -5.83 12.04 -3.81
CA GLY A 58 -7.00 12.90 -3.84
C GLY A 58 -7.30 13.63 -2.54
N GLY A 59 -8.15 14.65 -2.64
CA GLY A 59 -8.49 15.57 -1.54
C GLY A 59 -9.65 15.16 -0.62
N GLY A 60 -10.20 13.95 -0.76
CA GLY A 60 -11.35 13.50 0.02
C GLY A 60 -12.70 13.86 -0.60
N GLY A 61 -13.73 14.04 0.24
CA GLY A 61 -15.10 14.29 -0.22
C GLY A 61 -15.22 15.53 -1.11
N ARG A 62 -15.92 15.39 -2.23
CA ARG A 62 -16.09 16.44 -3.24
C ARG A 62 -17.17 17.44 -2.82
N PRO A 63 -16.85 18.73 -2.68
CA PRO A 63 -17.89 19.77 -2.64
C PRO A 63 -18.47 20.01 -4.04
N GLY A 64 -19.74 20.39 -4.11
CA GLY A 64 -20.34 20.91 -5.35
C GLY A 64 -21.04 19.88 -6.25
N ASP A 65 -21.21 18.63 -5.83
CA ASP A 65 -22.10 17.67 -6.51
C ASP A 65 -23.58 18.06 -6.24
N THR A 66 -24.11 19.02 -6.99
CA THR A 66 -25.45 19.60 -6.76
C THR A 66 -26.60 18.73 -7.26
N ASP A 67 -26.33 17.79 -8.16
CA ASP A 67 -27.35 16.97 -8.85
C ASP A 67 -28.15 16.03 -7.92
N VAL A 68 -27.71 15.83 -6.68
CA VAL A 68 -28.28 14.86 -5.73
C VAL A 68 -28.95 15.47 -4.49
N GLY A 69 -29.09 16.79 -4.43
CA GLY A 69 -29.86 17.48 -3.39
C GLY A 69 -29.30 17.30 -1.97
N GLY A 70 -28.23 18.05 -1.64
CA GLY A 70 -27.84 18.39 -0.27
C GLY A 70 -27.86 17.27 0.78
N ARG A 71 -27.32 16.08 0.47
CA ARG A 71 -27.21 14.98 1.43
C ARG A 71 -25.89 15.03 2.20
N ALA A 72 -25.94 14.58 3.45
CA ALA A 72 -24.74 14.48 4.29
C ALA A 72 -23.73 13.42 3.82
N GLY A 73 -24.16 12.44 3.00
CA GLY A 73 -23.28 11.40 2.45
C GLY A 73 -22.72 10.42 3.49
N LEU A 74 -23.35 10.32 4.66
CA LEU A 74 -22.89 9.48 5.78
C LEU A 74 -23.33 8.01 5.67
N ASP A 75 -24.16 7.68 4.69
CA ASP A 75 -24.64 6.35 4.36
C ASP A 75 -23.82 5.66 3.24
N VAL A 76 -22.76 6.32 2.75
CA VAL A 76 -21.90 5.81 1.69
C VAL A 76 -21.18 4.53 2.14
N PRO A 77 -21.37 3.38 1.47
CA PRO A 77 -20.84 2.11 1.94
C PRO A 77 -19.36 1.91 1.58
N THR A 78 -18.78 2.72 0.69
CA THR A 78 -17.45 2.54 0.11
C THR A 78 -16.36 2.18 1.12
N PHE A 79 -16.26 2.97 2.20
CA PHE A 79 -15.25 2.77 3.25
C PHE A 79 -15.42 1.44 3.98
N ARG A 80 -16.68 1.11 4.33
CA ARG A 80 -17.03 -0.15 5.00
C ARG A 80 -16.78 -1.36 4.10
N VAL A 81 -17.11 -1.25 2.81
CA VAL A 81 -16.96 -2.36 1.86
C VAL A 81 -15.48 -2.69 1.66
N LEU A 82 -14.61 -1.68 1.46
CA LEU A 82 -13.17 -1.91 1.35
C LEU A 82 -12.59 -2.47 2.65
N ALA A 83 -12.95 -1.89 3.81
CA ALA A 83 -12.50 -2.40 5.11
C ALA A 83 -12.93 -3.86 5.34
N GLY A 84 -14.13 -4.25 4.88
CA GLY A 84 -14.65 -5.61 4.98
C GLY A 84 -13.92 -6.64 4.10
N LEU A 85 -13.05 -6.20 3.18
CA LEU A 85 -12.15 -7.07 2.41
C LEU A 85 -10.85 -7.38 3.15
N SER A 86 -10.48 -6.59 4.18
CA SER A 86 -9.28 -6.84 4.97
C SER A 86 -9.33 -8.23 5.61
N GLY A 87 -8.20 -8.95 5.55
CA GLY A 87 -8.09 -10.33 5.99
C GLY A 87 -8.76 -11.36 5.06
N ARG A 88 -9.32 -10.95 3.91
CA ARG A 88 -9.93 -11.85 2.92
C ARG A 88 -9.17 -11.89 1.60
N VAL A 89 -8.64 -10.75 1.17
CA VAL A 89 -7.86 -10.58 -0.06
C VAL A 89 -6.74 -9.56 0.19
N PRO A 90 -5.62 -9.62 -0.54
CA PRO A 90 -4.58 -8.59 -0.45
C PRO A 90 -5.10 -7.20 -0.85
N LEU A 91 -4.88 -6.22 0.01
CA LEU A 91 -5.22 -4.80 -0.22
C LEU A 91 -3.93 -3.97 -0.26
N VAL A 92 -3.68 -3.34 -1.40
CA VAL A 92 -2.49 -2.50 -1.63
C VAL A 92 -2.93 -1.07 -1.93
N ALA A 93 -2.48 -0.11 -1.13
CA ALA A 93 -2.60 1.30 -1.44
C ALA A 93 -1.27 1.83 -2.02
N ILE A 94 -1.36 2.58 -3.10
CA ILE A 94 -0.27 3.38 -3.66
C ILE A 94 -0.65 4.85 -3.51
N VAL A 95 0.25 5.63 -2.92
CA VAL A 95 0.06 7.06 -2.70
C VAL A 95 1.22 7.84 -3.30
N SER A 96 0.91 8.63 -4.32
CA SER A 96 1.75 9.74 -4.77
C SER A 96 1.02 11.05 -4.54
N GLY A 97 1.75 12.14 -4.33
CA GLY A 97 1.17 13.45 -4.06
C GLY A 97 0.30 13.51 -2.80
N ARG A 98 -0.93 14.02 -2.91
CA ARG A 98 -1.77 14.39 -1.75
C ARG A 98 -2.90 13.38 -1.53
N CYS A 99 -3.02 12.85 -0.33
CA CYS A 99 -4.04 11.86 0.05
C CYS A 99 -4.71 12.25 1.35
N PHE A 100 -5.91 12.85 1.27
CA PHE A 100 -6.61 13.40 2.43
C PHE A 100 -8.02 12.86 2.64
N ALA A 101 -8.47 12.90 3.90
CA ALA A 101 -9.83 12.56 4.32
C ALA A 101 -10.26 11.18 3.82
N GLY A 102 -11.33 11.09 3.02
CA GLY A 102 -11.84 9.80 2.54
C GLY A 102 -10.86 9.02 1.67
N ASN A 103 -9.96 9.69 0.95
CA ASN A 103 -8.89 9.03 0.20
C ASN A 103 -7.90 8.34 1.16
N ALA A 104 -7.48 9.06 2.21
CA ALA A 104 -6.62 8.52 3.27
C ALA A 104 -7.31 7.41 4.07
N ALA A 105 -8.62 7.51 4.30
CA ALA A 105 -9.40 6.47 4.96
C ALA A 105 -9.40 5.16 4.16
N LEU A 106 -9.50 5.22 2.82
CA LEU A 106 -9.39 4.02 1.98
C LEU A 106 -7.96 3.46 1.96
N ALA A 107 -6.94 4.31 1.94
CA ALA A 107 -5.54 3.87 1.99
C ALA A 107 -5.20 3.20 3.33
N GLY A 108 -5.68 3.78 4.45
CA GLY A 108 -5.37 3.33 5.80
C GLY A 108 -5.98 1.99 6.21
N VAL A 109 -6.94 1.45 5.44
CA VAL A 109 -7.49 0.10 5.66
C VAL A 109 -6.79 -0.98 4.84
N CYS A 110 -5.87 -0.61 3.94
CA CYS A 110 -5.09 -1.56 3.15
C CYS A 110 -4.02 -2.26 4.01
N ASP A 111 -3.60 -3.45 3.57
CA ASP A 111 -2.58 -4.25 4.28
C ASP A 111 -1.21 -3.57 4.19
N VAL A 112 -0.93 -2.92 3.06
CA VAL A 112 0.27 -2.10 2.84
C VAL A 112 -0.07 -0.77 2.17
N ILE A 113 0.64 0.27 2.61
CA ILE A 113 0.72 1.57 1.93
C ILE A 113 2.12 1.72 1.34
N ILE A 114 2.17 1.90 0.02
CA ILE A 114 3.37 2.21 -0.76
C ILE A 114 3.29 3.68 -1.12
N ALA A 115 4.26 4.48 -0.70
CA ALA A 115 4.22 5.93 -0.89
C ALA A 115 5.49 6.47 -1.55
N THR A 116 5.35 7.47 -2.42
CA THR A 116 6.48 8.19 -3.01
C THR A 116 7.00 9.29 -2.07
N PRO A 117 8.21 9.84 -2.29
CA PRO A 117 8.82 10.79 -1.36
C PRO A 117 8.07 12.13 -1.23
N ASP A 118 7.25 12.48 -2.22
CA ASP A 118 6.41 13.68 -2.24
C ASP A 118 5.02 13.46 -1.60
N ALA A 119 4.75 12.25 -1.09
CA ALA A 119 3.45 11.91 -0.53
C ALA A 119 3.14 12.65 0.78
N ASN A 120 1.89 13.11 0.90
CA ASN A 120 1.32 13.72 2.08
C ASN A 120 -0.01 13.04 2.41
N ILE A 121 -0.11 12.41 3.58
CA ILE A 121 -1.22 11.52 3.96
C ILE A 121 -1.87 12.02 5.24
N GLY A 122 -3.18 12.27 5.26
CA GLY A 122 -3.84 12.71 6.49
C GLY A 122 -5.36 12.56 6.51
N MET A 123 -5.94 12.30 7.68
CA MET A 123 -7.40 12.20 7.83
C MET A 123 -8.15 13.52 7.61
N GLY A 124 -7.44 14.66 7.59
CA GLY A 124 -7.98 15.96 7.20
C GLY A 124 -6.98 16.71 6.32
N GLY A 125 -7.47 17.27 5.22
CA GLY A 125 -6.69 18.19 4.38
C GLY A 125 -6.75 19.63 4.91
N PRO A 126 -6.08 20.60 4.25
CA PRO A 126 -5.97 21.98 4.72
C PRO A 126 -7.32 22.63 5.08
N ALA A 127 -8.33 22.48 4.22
CA ALA A 127 -9.66 23.06 4.44
C ALA A 127 -10.38 22.48 5.67
N MET A 128 -10.15 21.21 6.00
CA MET A 128 -10.74 20.59 7.19
C MET A 128 -10.05 21.07 8.47
N ILE A 129 -8.73 21.25 8.42
CA ILE A 129 -7.93 21.78 9.54
C ILE A 129 -8.33 23.23 9.84
N GLU A 130 -8.41 24.06 8.79
CA GLU A 130 -8.84 25.46 8.89
C GLU A 130 -10.29 25.56 9.37
N GLY A 131 -11.20 24.76 8.79
CA GLY A 131 -12.60 24.72 9.20
C GLY A 131 -12.82 24.28 10.65
N GLY A 132 -11.86 23.54 11.23
CA GLY A 132 -11.83 23.17 12.64
C GLY A 132 -11.19 24.21 13.56
N GLY A 133 -10.71 25.34 13.04
CA GLY A 133 -10.07 26.40 13.83
C GLY A 133 -8.65 26.08 14.30
N LEU A 134 -7.97 25.13 13.66
CA LEU A 134 -6.62 24.69 14.04
C LEU A 134 -5.49 25.47 13.35
N GLY A 135 -5.86 26.43 12.50
CA GLY A 135 -4.95 27.26 11.72
C GLY A 135 -4.90 26.87 10.24
N VAL A 136 -3.99 27.52 9.50
CA VAL A 136 -3.81 27.34 8.06
C VAL A 136 -2.47 26.69 7.80
N TYR A 137 -2.48 25.57 7.09
CA TYR A 137 -1.28 24.80 6.77
C TYR A 137 -1.26 24.47 5.27
N PRO A 138 -0.08 24.52 4.64
CA PRO A 138 0.06 24.00 3.29
C PRO A 138 -0.12 22.46 3.30
N PRO A 139 -0.61 21.85 2.20
CA PRO A 139 -0.72 20.39 2.08
C PRO A 139 0.54 19.63 2.47
N GLU A 140 1.71 20.18 2.15
CA GLU A 140 3.04 19.59 2.38
C GLU A 140 3.42 19.51 3.86
N ALA A 141 2.70 20.22 4.73
CA ALA A 141 2.86 20.11 6.18
C ALA A 141 2.00 19.00 6.81
N ILE A 142 1.14 18.34 6.03
CA ILE A 142 0.14 17.39 6.54
C ILE A 142 0.57 15.97 6.22
N GLY A 143 1.11 15.29 7.23
CA GLY A 143 1.56 13.90 7.13
C GLY A 143 2.61 13.65 6.05
N PRO A 144 3.74 14.38 6.08
CA PRO A 144 4.83 14.17 5.14
C PRO A 144 5.44 12.77 5.31
N ILE A 145 6.02 12.24 4.23
CA ILE A 145 6.58 10.88 4.19
C ILE A 145 7.56 10.57 5.34
N GLU A 146 8.38 11.54 5.74
CA GLU A 146 9.37 11.38 6.82
C GLU A 146 8.73 11.12 8.18
N VAL A 147 7.50 11.59 8.40
CA VAL A 147 6.71 11.27 9.59
C VAL A 147 6.02 9.92 9.41
N GLN A 148 5.37 9.71 8.26
CA GLN A 148 4.52 8.55 8.03
C GLN A 148 5.28 7.22 7.92
N ARG A 149 6.54 7.24 7.47
CA ARG A 149 7.40 6.04 7.48
C ARG A 149 7.84 5.64 8.89
N ARG A 150 8.04 6.62 9.79
CA ARG A 150 8.56 6.40 11.15
C ARG A 150 7.48 6.06 12.17
N ASN A 151 6.23 6.46 11.92
CA ASN A 151 5.11 6.13 12.79
C ASN A 151 4.35 4.85 12.35
N GLY A 152 4.83 4.17 11.30
CA GLY A 152 4.30 2.88 10.84
C GLY A 152 3.07 2.97 9.93
N VAL A 153 2.67 4.17 9.50
CA VAL A 153 1.57 4.35 8.52
C VAL A 153 1.98 3.86 7.14
N VAL A 154 3.17 4.26 6.66
CA VAL A 154 3.69 3.83 5.36
C VAL A 154 4.50 2.54 5.52
N SER A 155 4.17 1.53 4.70
CA SER A 155 4.84 0.23 4.72
C SER A 155 6.08 0.20 3.84
N LEU A 156 6.05 0.87 2.68
CA LEU A 156 7.14 0.89 1.71
C LEU A 156 7.29 2.31 1.14
N VAL A 157 8.51 2.82 1.11
CA VAL A 157 8.82 4.10 0.47
C VAL A 157 9.40 3.83 -0.91
N ALA A 158 8.68 4.23 -1.95
CA ALA A 158 9.12 4.15 -3.33
C ALA A 158 10.04 5.31 -3.69
N HIS A 159 10.79 5.19 -4.79
CA HIS A 159 11.65 6.27 -5.29
C HIS A 159 10.85 7.24 -6.18
N ASP A 160 9.93 6.68 -6.95
CA ASP A 160 9.01 7.36 -7.85
C ASP A 160 7.76 6.47 -8.05
N GLU A 161 6.81 6.94 -8.85
CA GLU A 161 5.56 6.21 -9.11
C GLU A 161 5.80 4.87 -9.80
N ALA A 162 6.78 4.77 -10.71
CA ALA A 162 7.08 3.53 -11.42
C ALA A 162 7.64 2.47 -10.46
N HIS A 163 8.52 2.88 -9.54
CA HIS A 163 8.99 2.03 -8.45
C HIS A 163 7.84 1.63 -7.53
N ALA A 164 6.89 2.52 -7.22
CA ALA A 164 5.72 2.18 -6.40
C ALA A 164 4.87 1.08 -7.05
N VAL A 165 4.67 1.13 -8.38
CA VAL A 165 4.01 0.06 -9.13
C VAL A 165 4.83 -1.23 -9.10
N SER A 166 6.15 -1.16 -9.22
CA SER A 166 7.04 -2.33 -9.11
C SER A 166 6.90 -3.00 -7.74
N LEU A 167 6.92 -2.23 -6.66
CA LEU A 167 6.75 -2.72 -5.30
C LEU A 167 5.37 -3.34 -5.08
N ALA A 168 4.31 -2.76 -5.64
CA ALA A 168 2.96 -3.33 -5.57
C ALA A 168 2.88 -4.69 -6.27
N LYS A 169 3.49 -4.81 -7.45
CA LYS A 169 3.60 -6.09 -8.18
C LYS A 169 4.42 -7.11 -7.39
N GLN A 170 5.54 -6.69 -6.80
CA GLN A 170 6.39 -7.55 -5.97
C GLN A 170 5.62 -8.04 -4.74
N TYR A 171 4.96 -7.15 -3.99
CA TYR A 171 4.13 -7.47 -2.83
C TYR A 171 3.03 -8.48 -3.19
N LEU A 172 2.27 -8.23 -4.26
CA LEU A 172 1.24 -9.16 -4.70
C LEU A 172 1.81 -10.52 -5.08
N SER A 173 3.01 -10.57 -5.66
CA SER A 173 3.63 -11.83 -6.07
C SER A 173 3.72 -12.85 -4.94
N TYR A 174 3.90 -12.40 -3.68
CA TYR A 174 3.96 -13.30 -2.52
C TYR A 174 2.62 -13.96 -2.18
N PHE A 175 1.53 -13.59 -2.85
CA PHE A 175 0.19 -14.17 -2.65
C PHE A 175 -0.34 -14.87 -3.91
N GLN A 176 0.46 -14.90 -4.99
CA GLN A 176 0.05 -15.43 -6.30
C GLN A 176 0.60 -16.83 -6.58
N GLY A 177 1.48 -17.35 -5.73
CA GLY A 177 2.01 -18.70 -5.81
C GLY A 177 3.54 -18.76 -5.88
N SER A 178 4.03 -19.92 -6.34
CA SER A 178 5.45 -20.19 -6.53
C SER A 178 6.00 -19.49 -7.78
N VAL A 179 7.31 -19.28 -7.79
CA VAL A 179 8.07 -18.74 -8.94
C VAL A 179 8.99 -19.84 -9.46
N GLY A 180 9.08 -19.99 -10.78
CA GLY A 180 9.87 -21.05 -11.43
C GLY A 180 11.39 -20.76 -11.42
N ASP A 181 11.78 -19.51 -11.63
CA ASP A 181 13.17 -19.08 -11.69
C ASP A 181 13.58 -18.43 -10.36
N TRP A 182 14.55 -19.03 -9.66
CA TRP A 182 15.09 -18.56 -8.39
C TRP A 182 16.56 -19.00 -8.24
N ALA A 183 17.29 -18.32 -7.36
CA ALA A 183 18.69 -18.62 -7.07
C ALA A 183 18.91 -18.66 -5.55
N GLU A 184 19.59 -19.69 -5.06
CA GLU A 184 20.01 -19.79 -3.66
C GLU A 184 21.27 -18.93 -3.41
N PRO A 185 21.43 -18.36 -2.19
CA PRO A 185 22.71 -17.79 -1.78
C PRO A 185 23.75 -18.89 -1.57
N ASP A 186 25.06 -18.56 -1.57
CA ASP A 186 26.08 -19.54 -1.15
C ASP A 186 25.85 -19.90 0.34
N PRO A 187 25.50 -21.16 0.66
CA PRO A 187 25.14 -21.55 2.01
C PRO A 187 26.28 -21.37 3.02
N ARG A 188 27.54 -21.23 2.56
CA ARG A 188 28.70 -20.97 3.42
C ARG A 188 28.67 -19.57 4.04
N LEU A 189 28.02 -18.59 3.42
CA LEU A 189 27.97 -17.21 3.91
C LEU A 189 27.32 -17.11 5.28
N SER A 190 26.27 -17.90 5.52
CA SER A 190 25.52 -17.94 6.79
C SER A 190 26.40 -18.22 8.02
N ARG A 191 27.49 -18.97 7.85
CA ARG A 191 28.43 -19.36 8.92
C ARG A 191 29.21 -18.19 9.50
N HIS A 192 29.30 -17.08 8.76
CA HIS A 192 30.17 -15.96 9.09
C HIS A 192 29.41 -14.66 9.40
N VAL A 193 28.08 -14.68 9.33
CA VAL A 193 27.27 -13.47 9.58
C VAL A 193 27.28 -13.09 11.06
N VAL A 194 27.07 -14.06 11.95
CA VAL A 194 27.05 -13.82 13.40
C VAL A 194 28.48 -13.90 13.95
N PRO A 195 29.02 -12.84 14.55
CA PRO A 195 30.36 -12.85 15.11
C PRO A 195 30.50 -13.84 16.28
N GLU A 196 31.64 -14.52 16.37
CA GLU A 196 31.94 -15.39 17.51
C GLU A 196 31.99 -14.63 18.85
N ASN A 197 32.42 -13.35 18.81
CA ASN A 197 32.39 -12.49 19.99
C ASN A 197 30.94 -12.04 20.27
N ARG A 198 30.34 -12.64 21.30
CA ARG A 198 28.97 -12.35 21.77
C ARG A 198 28.64 -10.88 22.07
N LEU A 199 29.65 -10.02 22.28
CA LEU A 199 29.46 -8.59 22.54
C LEU A 199 29.42 -7.75 21.26
N ARG A 200 29.73 -8.34 20.10
CA ARG A 200 29.76 -7.64 18.81
C ARG A 200 28.41 -7.79 18.10
N ALA A 201 27.80 -6.65 17.78
CA ALA A 201 26.58 -6.61 16.96
C ALA A 201 26.86 -7.02 15.50
N TYR A 202 25.79 -7.34 14.78
CA TYR A 202 25.82 -7.67 13.36
C TYR A 202 24.57 -7.12 12.66
N ASP A 203 24.62 -7.06 11.33
CA ASP A 203 23.49 -6.65 10.51
C ASP A 203 22.57 -7.85 10.24
N VAL A 204 21.34 -7.80 10.74
CA VAL A 204 20.34 -8.86 10.57
C VAL A 204 19.94 -9.04 9.09
N HIS A 205 20.09 -8.02 8.24
CA HIS A 205 19.81 -8.15 6.82
C HIS A 205 20.80 -9.11 6.14
N ARG A 206 22.09 -9.09 6.55
CA ARG A 206 23.07 -10.08 6.09
C ARG A 206 22.67 -11.50 6.48
N ALA A 207 22.03 -11.67 7.64
CA ALA A 207 21.57 -12.98 8.09
C ALA A 207 20.40 -13.47 7.24
N ILE A 208 19.40 -12.61 7.03
CA ILE A 208 18.23 -12.90 6.18
C ILE A 208 18.68 -13.25 4.76
N GLU A 209 19.48 -12.39 4.13
CA GLU A 209 19.98 -12.58 2.76
C GLU A 209 20.86 -13.83 2.58
N SER A 210 21.48 -14.33 3.66
CA SER A 210 22.26 -15.58 3.61
C SER A 210 21.40 -16.85 3.61
N ILE A 211 20.08 -16.71 3.79
CA ILE A 211 19.12 -17.82 3.92
C ILE A 211 18.12 -17.82 2.76
N VAL A 212 17.58 -16.65 2.41
CA VAL A 212 16.46 -16.55 1.46
C VAL A 212 16.94 -16.49 0.01
N ASP A 213 16.04 -16.82 -0.92
CA ASP A 213 16.33 -16.76 -2.35
C ASP A 213 16.81 -15.36 -2.75
N VAL A 214 17.83 -15.28 -3.60
CA VAL A 214 18.49 -14.01 -3.98
C VAL A 214 17.47 -13.03 -4.57
N GLY A 215 17.44 -11.81 -4.02
CA GLY A 215 16.53 -10.75 -4.46
C GLY A 215 15.07 -10.96 -4.06
N SER A 216 14.76 -11.92 -3.18
CA SER A 216 13.38 -12.20 -2.75
C SER A 216 12.91 -11.40 -1.54
N VAL A 217 13.78 -10.62 -0.88
CA VAL A 217 13.41 -9.83 0.30
C VAL A 217 12.56 -8.63 -0.10
N LEU A 218 11.41 -8.48 0.53
CA LEU A 218 10.63 -7.25 0.59
C LEU A 218 10.41 -6.89 2.06
N GLU A 219 11.32 -6.09 2.60
CA GLU A 219 11.20 -5.57 3.97
C GLU A 219 10.07 -4.56 4.07
N LEU A 220 9.22 -4.70 5.09
CA LEU A 220 8.08 -3.84 5.35
C LEU A 220 8.37 -2.99 6.58
N ARG A 221 8.05 -1.69 6.51
CA ARG A 221 8.13 -0.74 7.63
C ARG A 221 9.53 -0.64 8.25
N SER A 222 10.58 -0.60 7.42
CA SER A 222 11.99 -0.58 7.85
C SER A 222 12.36 0.52 8.86
N ASP A 223 11.59 1.61 8.95
CA ASP A 223 11.84 2.73 9.89
C ASP A 223 10.91 2.75 11.10
N TYR A 224 10.03 1.76 11.24
CA TYR A 224 9.06 1.67 12.33
C TYR A 224 9.27 0.38 13.13
N GLY A 225 9.39 0.52 14.45
CA GLY A 225 9.64 -0.66 15.30
C GLY A 225 10.97 -1.35 14.99
N VAL A 226 12.01 -0.57 14.64
CA VAL A 226 13.32 -0.99 14.09
C VAL A 226 14.10 -2.03 14.90
N GLY A 227 13.63 -2.39 16.10
CA GLY A 227 14.18 -3.50 16.87
C GLY A 227 13.85 -4.89 16.29
N ILE A 228 12.85 -4.99 15.41
CA ILE A 228 12.44 -6.24 14.75
C ILE A 228 12.24 -5.98 13.25
N VAL A 229 12.91 -6.76 12.41
CA VAL A 229 12.71 -6.73 10.96
C VAL A 229 11.53 -7.63 10.58
N THR A 230 10.62 -7.09 9.78
CA THR A 230 9.51 -7.83 9.17
C THR A 230 9.63 -7.78 7.66
N ALA A 231 9.71 -8.92 7.00
CA ALA A 231 9.89 -8.99 5.56
C ALA A 231 9.11 -10.16 4.94
N LEU A 232 8.61 -9.96 3.72
CA LEU A 232 8.16 -11.06 2.86
C LEU A 232 9.36 -11.61 2.10
N VAL A 233 9.53 -12.93 2.10
CA VAL A 233 10.69 -13.60 1.51
C VAL A 233 10.27 -14.86 0.74
N ARG A 234 11.21 -15.45 0.00
CA ARG A 234 11.04 -16.78 -0.61
C ARG A 234 12.19 -17.69 -0.23
N VAL A 235 11.88 -18.97 -0.01
CA VAL A 235 12.87 -20.02 0.24
C VAL A 235 12.48 -21.26 -0.56
N GLY A 236 13.31 -21.66 -1.53
CA GLY A 236 13.18 -22.97 -2.19
C GLY A 236 11.81 -23.21 -2.83
N VAL A 237 11.26 -22.21 -3.53
CA VAL A 237 9.96 -22.24 -4.23
C VAL A 237 8.72 -22.16 -3.32
N ARG A 238 8.87 -22.17 -1.99
CA ARG A 238 7.74 -22.00 -1.05
C ARG A 238 7.75 -20.63 -0.40
N LEU A 239 6.55 -20.08 -0.22
CA LEU A 239 6.35 -18.87 0.58
C LEU A 239 6.55 -19.21 2.05
N THR A 240 7.45 -18.48 2.69
CA THR A 240 7.64 -18.47 4.14
C THR A 240 7.47 -17.02 4.59
N GLY A 241 6.47 -16.76 5.42
CA GLY A 241 6.23 -15.45 6.03
C GLY A 241 6.70 -15.41 7.47
#